data_AF-A0A090TE77-F1
#
_entry.id   AF-A0A090TE77-F1
#
_cell.length_a   1.000
_cell.length_b   1.000
_cell.length_c   1.000
_cell.angle_alpha   90.00
_cell.angle_beta   90.00
_cell.angle_gamma   90.00
#
_symmetry.space_group_name_H-M   'P 1'
#
loop_
_entity.id
_entity.type
_entity.pdbx_description
1 polymer ?
#
loop_
_entity_poly.entity_id
_entity_poly.type
_entity_poly.pdbx_seq_one_letter_code
_entity_poly.pdbx_strand_id
1 'polypeptide(L)'
;MVSEVFQAEGAALYFSARDEQDTQKIDLDGDAPCHIAISEALDRIAVAHYGTGDFELFALESEGKIGQRIAKLSNYGQGLMLHANYHLMAIK
;
A
#
# COMPACT_ATOMS: atom_id res chain seq x y z
N MET A 1 -9.88 11.35 7.14
CA MET A 1 -9.64 10.42 8.26
C MET A 1 -9.32 9.07 7.64
N VAL A 2 -8.14 8.50 7.87
CA VAL A 2 -7.75 7.18 7.33
C VAL A 2 -7.88 6.17 8.47
N SER A 3 -8.61 5.08 8.24
CA SER A 3 -8.81 4.00 9.22
C SER A 3 -8.47 2.66 8.59
N GLU A 4 -7.77 1.80 9.31
CA GLU A 4 -7.47 0.42 8.92
C GLU A 4 -8.55 -0.50 9.52
N VAL A 5 -9.13 -1.40 8.71
CA VAL A 5 -10.10 -2.42 9.15
C VAL A 5 -9.54 -3.78 8.78
N PHE A 6 -9.34 -4.64 9.78
CA PHE A 6 -8.91 -6.02 9.56
C PHE A 6 -10.02 -6.81 8.84
N GLN A 7 -9.72 -7.38 7.68
CA GLN A 7 -10.63 -8.25 6.91
C GLN A 7 -10.05 -9.66 6.82
N ALA A 8 -10.91 -10.66 6.99
CA ALA A 8 -10.51 -12.07 7.07
C ALA A 8 -10.23 -12.74 5.70
N GLU A 9 -10.58 -12.07 4.59
CA GLU A 9 -10.29 -12.51 3.23
C GLU A 9 -9.72 -11.36 2.41
N GLY A 10 -8.41 -11.43 2.14
CA GLY A 10 -7.69 -10.42 1.36
C GLY A 10 -7.60 -9.06 2.07
N ALA A 11 -6.63 -8.26 1.63
CA ALA A 11 -6.54 -6.87 2.05
C ALA A 11 -7.04 -5.95 0.93
N ALA A 12 -7.50 -4.76 1.27
CA ALA A 12 -7.91 -3.77 0.28
C ALA A 12 -7.56 -2.36 0.73
N LEU A 13 -7.20 -1.51 -0.22
CA LEU A 13 -7.14 -0.06 -0.03
C LEU A 13 -8.50 0.54 -0.31
N TYR A 14 -8.93 1.42 0.58
CA TYR A 14 -10.06 2.30 0.36
C TYR A 14 -9.56 3.73 0.22
N PHE A 15 -9.85 4.33 -0.93
CA PHE A 15 -9.56 5.73 -1.18
C PHE A 15 -10.85 6.50 -1.26
N SER A 16 -11.05 7.48 -0.37
CA SER A 16 -12.19 8.37 -0.40
C SER A 16 -11.71 9.76 -0.81
N ALA A 17 -12.23 10.25 -1.94
CA ALA A 17 -12.04 11.63 -2.33
C ALA A 17 -12.69 12.58 -1.30
N ARG A 18 -12.28 13.86 -1.30
CA ARG A 18 -12.78 14.89 -0.36
C ARG A 18 -14.30 15.06 -0.41
N ASP A 19 -14.90 14.81 -1.57
CA ASP A 19 -16.33 14.65 -1.71
C ASP A 19 -16.60 13.14 -1.63
N GLU A 20 -17.17 12.68 -0.49
CA GLU A 20 -17.39 11.26 -0.12
C GLU A 20 -18.20 10.42 -1.12
N GLN A 21 -18.54 10.97 -2.29
CA GLN A 21 -19.29 10.34 -3.36
C GLN A 21 -18.42 9.48 -4.29
N ASP A 22 -17.09 9.63 -4.27
CA ASP A 22 -16.17 8.79 -5.04
C ASP A 22 -15.24 8.01 -4.10
N THR A 23 -15.61 6.76 -3.80
CA THR A 23 -14.79 5.82 -3.03
C THR A 23 -14.29 4.72 -3.95
N GLN A 24 -12.97 4.56 -4.06
CA GLN A 24 -12.35 3.46 -4.78
C GLN A 24 -11.94 2.36 -3.80
N LYS A 25 -12.21 1.11 -4.17
CA LYS A 25 -11.68 -0.08 -3.51
C LYS A 25 -10.69 -0.75 -4.45
N ILE A 26 -9.45 -0.92 -4.00
CA ILE A 26 -8.41 -1.68 -4.71
C ILE A 26 -8.07 -2.89 -3.88
N ASP A 27 -8.27 -4.09 -4.43
CA ASP A 27 -7.85 -5.32 -3.78
C ASP A 27 -6.32 -5.41 -3.80
N LEU A 28 -5.75 -5.82 -2.67
CA LEU A 28 -4.33 -6.03 -2.47
C LEU A 28 -4.03 -7.53 -2.54
N ASP A 29 -2.87 -7.85 -3.08
CA ASP A 29 -2.37 -9.22 -3.18
C ASP A 29 -1.57 -9.65 -1.94
N GLY A 30 -1.15 -8.72 -1.07
CA GLY A 30 -0.46 -9.01 0.19
C GLY A 30 -1.38 -8.89 1.41
N ASP A 31 -1.08 -9.65 2.47
CA ASP A 31 -1.88 -9.66 3.70
C ASP A 31 -1.34 -8.70 4.77
N ALA A 32 -2.25 -8.23 5.64
CA ALA A 32 -1.96 -7.32 6.75
C ALA A 32 -1.16 -6.07 6.29
N PRO A 33 -1.76 -5.21 5.43
CA PRO A 33 -1.15 -3.93 5.08
C PRO A 33 -0.93 -3.11 6.35
N CYS A 34 0.25 -2.51 6.48
CA CYS A 34 0.67 -1.84 7.71
C CYS A 34 1.24 -0.43 7.48
N HIS A 35 1.58 -0.09 6.24
CA HIS A 35 2.08 1.22 5.90
C HIS A 35 1.68 1.61 4.48
N ILE A 36 1.33 2.88 4.30
CA ILE A 36 0.99 3.47 3.01
C ILE A 36 1.78 4.77 2.86
N ALA A 37 2.38 4.99 1.69
CA ALA A 37 3.10 6.22 1.36
C ALA A 37 2.73 6.70 -0.05
N ILE A 38 2.81 8.02 -0.26
CA ILE A 38 2.63 8.67 -1.56
C ILE A 38 3.97 9.26 -1.98
N SER A 39 4.34 9.16 -3.26
CA SER A 39 5.55 9.79 -3.78
C SER A 39 5.49 11.32 -3.67
N GLU A 40 6.65 11.98 -3.55
CA GLU A 40 6.72 13.45 -3.57
C GLU A 40 6.19 14.06 -4.87
N ALA A 41 6.35 13.34 -5.98
CA ALA A 41 5.80 13.71 -7.29
C ALA A 41 4.27 13.51 -7.39
N LEU A 42 3.62 13.00 -6.34
CA LEU A 42 2.17 12.76 -6.26
C LEU A 42 1.63 11.87 -7.39
N ASP A 43 2.44 10.91 -7.81
CA ASP A 43 2.13 10.07 -8.96
C ASP A 43 2.21 8.57 -8.64
N ARG A 44 2.59 8.19 -7.41
CA ARG A 44 2.68 6.79 -6.95
C ARG A 44 2.16 6.61 -5.54
N ILE A 45 1.60 5.43 -5.27
CA ILE A 45 1.25 4.95 -3.93
C ILE A 45 1.97 3.63 -3.68
N ALA A 46 2.64 3.50 -2.55
CA ALA A 46 3.25 2.25 -2.10
C ALA A 46 2.52 1.74 -0.85
N VAL A 47 2.29 0.42 -0.80
CA VAL A 47 1.72 -0.28 0.36
C VAL A 47 2.68 -1.37 0.80
N ALA A 48 2.97 -1.41 2.10
CA ALA A 48 3.77 -2.46 2.72
C ALA A 48 2.87 -3.46 3.45
N HIS A 49 3.17 -4.75 3.30
CA HIS A 49 2.41 -5.87 3.84
C HIS A 49 3.27 -6.62 4.86
N TYR A 50 2.92 -6.53 6.14
CA TYR A 50 3.71 -7.23 7.17
C TYR A 50 3.45 -8.73 7.16
N GLY A 51 2.23 -9.15 6.80
CA GLY A 51 1.85 -10.55 6.80
C GLY A 51 2.64 -11.38 5.79
N THR A 52 2.87 -10.84 4.60
CA THR A 52 3.55 -11.54 3.50
C THR A 52 4.98 -11.03 3.23
N GLY A 53 5.36 -9.86 3.73
CA GLY A 53 6.62 -9.20 3.36
C GLY A 53 6.60 -8.57 1.97
N ASP A 54 5.41 -8.41 1.39
CA ASP A 54 5.22 -7.82 0.07
C ASP A 54 5.19 -6.28 0.13
N PHE A 55 5.53 -5.66 -1.00
CA PHE A 55 5.27 -4.26 -1.30
C PHE A 55 4.50 -4.16 -2.61
N GLU A 56 3.41 -3.41 -2.62
CA GLU A 56 2.64 -3.13 -3.83
C GLU A 56 2.74 -1.65 -4.19
N LEU A 57 2.96 -1.38 -5.48
CA LEU A 57 3.10 -0.04 -6.03
C LEU A 57 2.00 0.22 -7.05
N PHE A 58 1.30 1.34 -6.90
CA PHE A 58 0.20 1.76 -7.77
C PHE A 58 0.49 3.14 -8.37
N ALA A 59 -0.10 3.42 -9.53
CA ALA A 59 -0.16 4.77 -10.06
C ALA A 59 -1.14 5.63 -9.24
N LEU A 60 -0.82 6.91 -9.05
CA LEU A 60 -1.75 7.93 -8.58
C LEU A 60 -2.05 8.87 -9.75
N GLU A 61 -3.31 8.91 -10.16
CA GLU A 61 -3.78 9.75 -11.25
C GLU A 61 -4.07 11.18 -10.77
N SER A 62 -4.02 12.15 -11.68
CA SER A 62 -4.16 13.59 -11.37
C SER A 62 -5.49 13.97 -10.72
N GLU A 63 -6.51 13.13 -10.83
CA GLU A 63 -7.82 13.30 -10.17
C GLU A 63 -7.83 12.81 -8.71
N GLY A 64 -6.68 12.37 -8.19
CA GLY A 64 -6.60 11.72 -6.87
C GLY A 64 -7.14 10.30 -6.89
N LYS A 65 -7.16 9.65 -8.06
CA LYS A 65 -7.62 8.26 -8.19
C LYS A 65 -6.44 7.30 -8.18
N ILE A 66 -6.61 6.16 -7.53
CA ILE A 66 -5.64 5.06 -7.62
C ILE A 66 -5.81 4.41 -9.00
N GLY A 67 -4.73 4.46 -9.78
CA GLY A 67 -4.66 3.84 -11.10
C GLY A 67 -4.16 2.39 -11.02
N GLN A 68 -3.68 1.87 -12.14
CA GLN A 68 -3.21 0.49 -12.24
C GLN A 68 -2.06 0.16 -11.26
N ARG A 69 -2.00 -1.11 -10.84
CA ARG A 69 -0.84 -1.66 -10.15
C ARG A 69 0.36 -1.66 -11.10
N ILE A 70 1.45 -1.06 -10.66
CA ILE A 70 2.71 -0.95 -11.40
C ILE A 70 3.59 -2.16 -11.10
N ALA A 71 3.68 -2.55 -9.83
CA ALA A 71 4.53 -3.66 -9.40
C ALA A 71 4.05 -4.28 -8.09
N LYS A 72 4.42 -5.54 -7.89
CA LYS A 72 4.46 -6.22 -6.60
C LYS A 72 5.89 -6.72 -6.38
N LEU A 73 6.50 -6.34 -5.27
CA LEU A 73 7.83 -6.76 -4.87
C LEU A 73 7.71 -7.61 -3.60
N SER A 74 8.09 -8.88 -3.70
CA SER A 74 8.10 -9.79 -2.56
C SER A 74 9.51 -9.85 -1.98
N ASN A 75 9.65 -9.57 -0.68
CA ASN A 75 10.91 -9.79 0.03
C ASN A 75 10.78 -10.96 0.99
N TYR A 76 11.44 -12.07 0.68
CA TYR A 76 11.48 -13.25 1.54
C TYR A 76 12.72 -13.17 2.44
N GLY A 77 12.56 -12.61 3.63
CA GLY A 77 13.60 -12.66 4.65
C GLY A 77 13.65 -14.05 5.30
N GLN A 78 14.80 -14.73 5.26
CA GLN A 78 15.05 -15.92 6.08
C GLN A 78 15.67 -15.50 7.42
N GLY A 79 14.84 -15.07 8.36
CA GLY A 79 15.26 -14.77 9.73
C GLY A 79 14.22 -15.27 10.72
N LEU A 80 14.65 -16.00 11.77
CA LEU A 80 13.80 -16.34 12.90
C LEU A 80 13.26 -15.04 13.51
N MET A 81 11.95 -14.81 13.35
CA MET A 81 11.25 -13.56 13.68
C MET A 81 11.83 -12.30 13.00
N LEU A 82 11.17 -11.86 11.94
CA LEU A 82 11.47 -10.62 11.22
C LEU A 82 11.13 -9.37 12.07
N HIS A 83 11.99 -9.04 13.04
CA HIS A 83 12.23 -7.64 13.40
C HIS A 83 13.00 -7.00 12.25
N ALA A 84 12.26 -6.62 11.22
CA ALA A 84 12.84 -6.02 10.04
C ALA A 84 12.96 -4.50 10.27
N ASN A 85 14.08 -4.10 10.88
CA ASN A 85 14.54 -2.72 10.87
C ASN A 85 14.87 -2.34 9.43
N TYR A 86 13.90 -1.82 8.69
CA TYR A 86 14.16 -1.17 7.41
C TYR A 86 14.18 0.34 7.64
N HIS A 87 15.38 0.92 7.53
CA HIS A 87 15.52 2.33 7.20
C HIS A 87 14.82 2.55 5.86
N LEU A 88 13.72 3.30 5.84
CA LEU A 88 13.26 3.96 4.63
C LEU A 88 14.40 4.85 4.14
N MET A 89 15.15 4.40 3.14
CA MET A 89 15.85 5.32 2.26
C MET A 89 14.78 6.04 1.46
N ALA A 90 14.50 7.29 1.85
CA ALA A 90 13.85 8.24 0.97
C ALA A 90 14.66 8.26 -0.34
N ILE A 91 14.00 7.88 -1.43
CA ILE A 91 14.56 8.03 -2.78
C ILE A 91 14.71 9.54 -2.97
N LYS A 92 15.97 10.00 -3.01
CA LYS A 92 16.35 11.37 -3.30
C LYS A 92 16.33 11.63 -4.80
#